data_AF-A0A4U5LSH5-F1
#
_entry.id   AF-A0A4U5LSH5-F1
#
_cell.length_a   1.000
_cell.length_b   1.000
_cell.length_c   1.000
_cell.angle_alpha   90.00
_cell.angle_beta   90.00
_cell.angle_gamma   90.00
#
_symmetry.space_group_name_H-M   'P 1'
#
loop_
_entity.id
_entity.type
_entity.pdbx_description
1 polymer ?
#
loop_
_entity_poly.entity_id
_entity_poly.type
_entity_poly.pdbx_seq_one_letter_code
_entity_poly.pdbx_strand_id
1 'polypeptide(L)'
;MDRVRAVNGTHPDCHGFISYAVKDVAGKVISIDLAFVFSNLLHQLLKPLSQPRIVSDIVVGLVLGNIGVIRRAFDEQFMAILNSIAEFGMMCYMFVLGMEMDPYVIFKGPTRNALVAYGGMVSTSVLVCSIIPFMTYYKHPSIGFTLSLSISLSGSASHILTRLITSLKIGKSDIGKIVIAAGVHSDMISMLLISVGYPFLQLTVTVTDIAASVRMTLIMAAALLLQILFTATVSPIFMNWVNNENPEGKPLKGSHLVLSVAFMAFVCSVAPIYGYSPILSAFVAGVFTPSKGRLSKWEIGKINFLLPTIFYPVFFFWMGYHANISKFEAGKWETWQRFFVLLVITMFGKVVGTIICGAMLGFHRRESAELGFLLTAKGHFHVFLAVVASMLGITTISTCISIIIVIFLSVVHTPAVVSKIIKRARKLAPTQRMALQWLDPSSELRILLCLHGVHNVHSTINFMEISRGASDPGILVYLTDMVELTDQIASTLVQEGRDTVTVTLTD
;
A
#
# COMPACT_ATOMS: atom_id res chain seq x y z
N MET A 1 -45.74 -22.20 4.08
CA MET A 1 -47.11 -21.77 3.72
C MET A 1 -47.74 -21.08 4.94
N ASP A 2 -47.04 -20.09 5.51
CA ASP A 2 -47.43 -19.38 6.75
C ASP A 2 -47.00 -17.91 6.68
N ARG A 3 -47.47 -17.19 5.66
CA ARG A 3 -47.22 -15.74 5.55
C ARG A 3 -48.32 -14.98 4.81
N VAL A 4 -49.58 -15.35 5.03
CA VAL A 4 -50.74 -14.56 4.56
C VAL A 4 -51.91 -14.76 5.52
N ARG A 5 -51.92 -14.03 6.64
CA ARG A 5 -53.14 -13.67 7.40
C ARG A 5 -52.76 -12.77 8.58
N ALA A 6 -52.78 -11.46 8.32
CA ALA A 6 -53.10 -10.41 9.29
C ALA A 6 -53.00 -9.05 8.58
N VAL A 7 -53.92 -8.80 7.65
CA VAL A 7 -54.28 -7.43 7.29
C VAL A 7 -55.65 -7.21 7.91
N ASN A 8 -55.68 -6.63 9.11
CA ASN A 8 -56.83 -5.92 9.64
C ASN A 8 -56.38 -4.97 10.76
N GLY A 9 -56.31 -3.69 10.40
CA GLY A 9 -56.66 -2.55 11.26
C GLY A 9 -56.03 -2.44 12.65
N THR A 10 -54.76 -2.05 12.72
CA THR A 10 -54.21 -1.11 13.72
C THR A 10 -52.91 -0.56 13.14
N HIS A 11 -52.73 0.76 13.11
CA HIS A 11 -51.44 1.39 12.79
C HIS A 11 -50.35 0.70 13.61
N PRO A 12 -49.26 0.17 13.01
CA PRO A 12 -48.14 -0.32 13.82
C PRO A 12 -47.61 0.89 14.60
N ASP A 13 -47.51 0.75 15.92
CA ASP A 13 -47.01 1.80 16.82
C ASP A 13 -45.69 2.35 16.27
N CYS A 14 -45.74 3.52 15.63
CA CYS A 14 -44.59 4.16 14.99
C CYS A 14 -43.42 4.29 15.97
N HIS A 15 -43.71 4.51 17.25
CA HIS A 15 -42.72 4.61 18.31
C HIS A 15 -41.98 3.28 18.58
N GLY A 16 -42.69 2.14 18.49
CA GLY A 16 -42.10 0.81 18.63
C GLY A 16 -41.21 0.44 17.44
N PHE A 17 -41.64 0.78 16.23
CA PHE A 17 -40.84 0.59 15.01
C PHE A 17 -39.57 1.46 15.00
N ILE A 18 -39.70 2.74 15.36
CA ILE A 18 -38.54 3.66 15.45
C ILE A 18 -37.58 3.19 16.55
N SER A 19 -38.07 2.79 17.73
CA SER A 19 -37.21 2.29 18.81
C SER A 19 -36.48 1.01 18.42
N TYR A 20 -37.15 0.09 17.72
CA TYR A 20 -36.52 -1.13 17.20
C TYR A 20 -35.46 -0.82 16.14
N ALA A 21 -35.78 0.02 15.15
CA ALA A 21 -34.84 0.42 14.10
C ALA A 21 -33.61 1.15 14.66
N VAL A 22 -33.80 2.05 15.63
CA VAL A 22 -32.70 2.76 16.30
C VAL A 22 -31.83 1.79 17.10
N LYS A 23 -32.42 0.83 17.84
CA LYS A 23 -31.66 -0.18 18.58
C LYS A 23 -30.89 -1.12 17.66
N ASP A 24 -31.48 -1.50 16.53
CA ASP A 24 -30.86 -2.37 15.53
C ASP A 24 -29.64 -1.68 14.87
N VAL A 25 -29.82 -0.43 14.41
CA VAL A 25 -28.71 0.37 13.87
C VAL A 25 -27.64 0.62 14.92
N ALA A 26 -28.02 0.96 16.16
CA ALA A 26 -27.06 1.15 17.25
C ALA A 26 -26.26 -0.13 17.53
N GLY A 27 -26.88 -1.31 17.54
CA GLY A 27 -26.19 -2.59 17.71
C GLY A 27 -25.18 -2.89 16.59
N LYS A 28 -25.52 -2.55 15.35
CA LYS A 28 -24.63 -2.67 14.18
C LYS A 28 -23.43 -1.72 14.29
N VAL A 29 -23.65 -0.46 14.71
CA VAL A 29 -22.57 0.52 14.93
C VAL A 29 -21.65 0.09 16.07
N ILE A 30 -22.22 -0.36 17.21
CA ILE A 30 -21.45 -0.88 18.35
C ILE A 30 -20.55 -2.05 17.92
N SER A 31 -21.03 -2.91 17.02
CA SER A 31 -20.22 -4.04 16.52
C SER A 31 -19.01 -3.57 15.69
N ILE A 32 -19.15 -2.50 14.92
CA ILE A 32 -18.06 -1.88 14.16
C ILE A 32 -17.07 -1.18 15.10
N ASP A 33 -17.55 -0.45 16.09
CA ASP A 33 -16.71 0.19 17.11
C ASP A 33 -15.93 -0.86 17.92
N LEU A 34 -16.58 -1.98 18.24
CA LEU A 34 -15.94 -3.11 18.89
C LEU A 34 -14.83 -3.73 18.00
N ALA A 35 -15.06 -3.82 16.69
CA ALA A 35 -14.03 -4.25 15.73
C ALA A 35 -12.81 -3.31 15.75
N PHE A 36 -13.05 -2.00 15.79
CA PHE A 36 -12.00 -0.99 15.89
C PHE A 36 -11.17 -1.15 17.17
N VAL A 37 -11.85 -1.27 18.32
CA VAL A 37 -11.20 -1.43 19.63
C VAL A 37 -10.37 -2.71 19.67
N PHE A 38 -10.94 -3.85 19.23
CA PHE A 38 -10.21 -5.11 19.20
C PHE A 38 -9.02 -5.08 18.25
N SER A 39 -9.15 -4.46 17.07
CA SER A 39 -8.01 -4.35 16.16
C SER A 39 -6.89 -3.49 16.75
N ASN A 40 -7.22 -2.37 17.39
CA ASN A 40 -6.22 -1.53 18.04
C ASN A 40 -5.54 -2.25 19.22
N LEU A 41 -6.30 -3.00 20.03
CA LEU A 41 -5.76 -3.80 21.12
C LEU A 41 -4.82 -4.90 20.58
N LEU A 42 -5.27 -5.65 19.57
CA LEU A 42 -4.44 -6.69 18.95
C LEU A 42 -3.20 -6.10 18.28
N HIS A 43 -3.31 -4.92 17.67
CA HIS A 43 -2.17 -4.21 17.12
C HIS A 43 -1.14 -3.84 18.19
N GLN A 44 -1.58 -3.35 19.35
CA GLN A 44 -0.67 -3.07 20.48
C GLN A 44 0.03 -4.33 20.98
N LEU A 45 -0.68 -5.46 21.04
CA LEU A 45 -0.11 -6.76 21.40
C LEU A 45 0.89 -7.29 20.37
N LEU A 46 0.66 -7.02 19.07
CA LEU A 46 1.53 -7.46 17.97
C LEU A 46 2.68 -6.48 17.68
N LYS A 47 2.63 -5.25 18.21
CA LYS A 47 3.69 -4.24 18.09
C LYS A 47 5.09 -4.73 18.51
N PRO A 48 5.29 -5.49 19.62
CA PRO A 48 6.61 -6.04 19.96
C PRO A 48 7.16 -7.01 18.90
N LEU A 49 6.29 -7.65 18.11
CA LEU A 49 6.68 -8.53 17.00
C LEU A 49 6.97 -7.74 15.70
N SER A 50 6.90 -6.42 15.75
CA SER A 50 7.05 -5.51 14.59
C SER A 50 6.10 -5.83 13.44
N GLN A 51 4.91 -6.36 13.75
CA GLN A 51 3.90 -6.66 12.75
C GLN A 51 3.13 -5.40 12.35
N PRO A 52 2.88 -5.18 11.05
CA PRO A 52 2.10 -4.03 10.59
C PRO A 52 0.62 -4.18 10.93
N ARG A 53 -0.09 -3.05 11.03
CA ARG A 53 -1.51 -2.99 11.45
C ARG A 53 -2.46 -3.82 10.59
N ILE A 54 -2.17 -3.98 9.30
CA ILE A 54 -2.97 -4.84 8.40
C ILE A 54 -3.09 -6.28 8.93
N VAL A 55 -2.09 -6.80 9.64
CA VAL A 55 -2.10 -8.16 10.21
C VAL A 55 -3.15 -8.27 11.31
N SER A 56 -3.21 -7.30 12.23
CA SER A 56 -4.24 -7.28 13.27
C SER A 56 -5.63 -7.06 12.69
N ASP A 57 -5.77 -6.17 11.70
CA ASP A 57 -7.06 -5.89 11.10
C ASP A 57 -7.61 -7.12 10.35
N ILE A 58 -6.78 -7.86 9.59
CA ILE A 58 -7.20 -9.09 8.91
C ILE A 58 -7.69 -10.14 9.92
N VAL A 59 -6.95 -10.35 11.01
CA VAL A 59 -7.31 -11.35 12.03
C VAL A 59 -8.62 -10.98 12.71
N VAL A 60 -8.78 -9.72 13.16
CA VAL A 60 -10.00 -9.26 13.81
C VAL A 60 -11.18 -9.29 12.83
N GLY A 61 -10.99 -8.86 11.59
CA GLY A 61 -12.00 -8.93 10.54
C GLY A 61 -12.50 -10.35 10.31
N LEU A 62 -11.58 -11.31 10.09
CA LEU A 62 -11.92 -12.72 9.89
C LEU A 62 -12.63 -13.32 11.10
N VAL A 63 -12.15 -13.07 12.32
CA VAL A 63 -12.78 -13.60 13.54
C VAL A 63 -14.18 -13.00 13.71
N LEU A 64 -14.29 -11.68 13.74
CA LEU A 64 -15.54 -10.98 14.05
C LEU A 64 -16.61 -11.19 12.98
N GLY A 65 -16.23 -11.19 11.69
CA GLY A 65 -17.13 -11.44 10.56
C GLY A 65 -17.66 -12.88 10.48
N ASN A 66 -17.02 -13.82 11.19
CA ASN A 66 -17.43 -15.24 11.26
C ASN A 66 -18.10 -15.64 12.58
N ILE A 67 -18.21 -14.73 13.56
CA ILE A 67 -19.00 -14.99 14.77
C ILE A 67 -20.48 -15.07 14.38
N GLY A 68 -21.12 -16.22 14.61
CA GLY A 68 -22.48 -16.50 14.14
C GLY A 68 -23.56 -15.58 14.71
N VAL A 69 -23.35 -14.95 15.87
CA VAL A 69 -24.27 -13.95 16.44
C VAL A 69 -24.18 -12.64 15.65
N ILE A 70 -22.94 -12.15 15.46
CA ILE A 70 -22.65 -10.93 14.72
C ILE A 70 -23.12 -11.09 13.28
N ARG A 71 -22.73 -12.18 12.61
CA ARG A 71 -23.11 -12.45 11.22
C ARG A 71 -24.63 -12.43 10.99
N ARG A 72 -25.42 -12.92 11.95
CA ARG A 72 -26.90 -12.91 11.88
C ARG A 72 -27.51 -11.54 12.18
N ALA A 73 -26.82 -10.70 12.94
CA ALA A 73 -27.26 -9.34 13.23
C ALA A 73 -27.10 -8.39 12.02
N PHE A 74 -26.26 -8.74 11.05
CA PHE A 74 -26.04 -7.94 9.86
C PHE A 74 -26.86 -8.44 8.67
N ASP A 75 -27.96 -7.75 8.37
CA ASP A 75 -28.78 -8.03 7.20
C ASP A 75 -28.09 -7.66 5.88
N GLU A 76 -28.58 -8.23 4.78
CA GLU A 76 -28.05 -7.97 3.43
C GLU A 76 -28.09 -6.48 3.04
N GLN A 77 -29.12 -5.74 3.48
CA GLN A 77 -29.23 -4.29 3.24
C GLN A 77 -28.09 -3.51 3.89
N PHE A 78 -27.74 -3.82 5.14
CA PHE A 78 -26.64 -3.16 5.82
C PHE A 78 -25.29 -3.55 5.19
N MET A 79 -25.17 -4.80 4.73
CA MET A 79 -23.98 -5.25 4.00
C MET A 79 -23.81 -4.54 2.65
N ALA A 80 -24.90 -4.18 1.97
CA ALA A 80 -24.83 -3.34 0.77
C ALA A 80 -24.29 -1.94 1.10
N ILE A 81 -24.71 -1.34 2.22
CA ILE A 81 -24.17 -0.06 2.70
C ILE A 81 -22.68 -0.19 3.03
N LEU A 82 -22.28 -1.24 3.75
CA LEU A 82 -20.87 -1.53 4.03
C LEU A 82 -20.06 -1.73 2.76
N ASN A 83 -20.62 -2.37 1.73
CA ASN A 83 -19.98 -2.52 0.43
C ASN A 83 -19.71 -1.15 -0.22
N SER A 84 -20.69 -0.25 -0.23
CA SER A 84 -20.49 1.11 -0.76
C SER A 84 -19.45 1.89 0.04
N ILE A 85 -19.41 1.74 1.37
CA ILE A 85 -18.38 2.36 2.21
C ILE A 85 -17.00 1.76 1.87
N ALA A 86 -16.90 0.44 1.76
CA ALA A 86 -15.69 -0.30 1.38
C ALA A 86 -15.15 0.15 0.01
N GLU A 87 -16.02 0.25 -1.00
CA GLU A 87 -15.66 0.76 -2.32
C GLU A 87 -15.19 2.21 -2.26
N PHE A 88 -15.90 3.06 -1.51
CA PHE A 88 -15.55 4.47 -1.37
C PHE A 88 -14.16 4.68 -0.77
N GLY A 89 -13.84 4.06 0.36
CA GLY A 89 -12.50 4.23 0.91
C GLY A 89 -11.41 3.51 0.13
N MET A 90 -11.73 2.46 -0.65
CA MET A 90 -10.78 1.90 -1.61
C MET A 90 -10.51 2.86 -2.78
N MET A 91 -11.51 3.63 -3.23
CA MET A 91 -11.29 4.72 -4.18
C MET A 91 -10.37 5.79 -3.58
N CYS A 92 -10.60 6.23 -2.33
CA CYS A 92 -9.72 7.18 -1.65
C CYS A 92 -8.29 6.64 -1.49
N TYR A 93 -8.14 5.36 -1.10
CA TYR A 93 -6.84 4.70 -1.00
C TYR A 93 -6.12 4.67 -2.34
N MET A 94 -6.82 4.30 -3.42
CA MET A 94 -6.22 4.25 -4.75
C MET A 94 -5.87 5.61 -5.31
N PHE A 95 -6.69 6.62 -5.03
CA PHE A 95 -6.40 7.98 -5.41
C PHE A 95 -5.11 8.49 -4.76
N VAL A 96 -4.96 8.31 -3.44
CA VAL A 96 -3.71 8.66 -2.73
C VAL A 96 -2.53 7.84 -3.23
N LEU A 97 -2.71 6.54 -3.45
CA LEU A 97 -1.67 5.69 -4.01
C LEU A 97 -1.21 6.21 -5.37
N GLY A 98 -2.14 6.63 -6.23
CA GLY A 98 -1.83 7.25 -7.52
C GLY A 98 -1.07 8.57 -7.36
N MET A 99 -1.52 9.46 -6.46
CA MET A 99 -0.83 10.74 -6.21
C MET A 99 0.57 10.59 -5.63
N GLU A 100 0.85 9.54 -4.86
CA GLU A 100 2.19 9.28 -4.34
C GLU A 100 3.15 8.74 -5.42
N MET A 101 2.63 8.32 -6.59
CA MET A 101 3.38 7.76 -7.70
C MET A 101 3.69 8.85 -8.73
N ASP A 102 4.94 8.88 -9.22
CA ASP A 102 5.33 9.79 -10.29
C ASP A 102 5.22 9.08 -11.67
N PRO A 103 4.25 9.44 -12.53
CA PRO A 103 4.08 8.80 -13.84
C PRO A 103 5.27 9.04 -14.78
N TYR A 104 5.99 10.15 -14.60
CA TYR A 104 7.07 10.53 -15.51
C TYR A 104 8.28 9.60 -15.41
N VAL A 105 8.35 8.81 -14.33
CA VAL A 105 9.42 7.82 -14.15
C VAL A 105 9.28 6.63 -15.11
N ILE A 106 8.07 6.36 -15.64
CA ILE A 106 7.87 5.32 -16.67
C ILE A 106 8.52 5.72 -18.00
N PHE A 107 8.52 7.01 -18.32
CA PHE A 107 9.13 7.51 -19.56
C PHE A 107 10.65 7.60 -19.50
N LYS A 108 11.24 7.49 -18.31
CA LYS A 108 12.69 7.41 -18.12
C LYS A 108 13.14 5.95 -18.24
N GLY A 109 14.36 5.73 -18.71
CA GLY A 109 14.94 4.39 -18.81
C GLY A 109 14.86 3.65 -17.46
N PRO A 110 14.51 2.35 -17.44
CA PRO A 110 14.30 1.63 -16.20
C PRO A 110 15.60 1.55 -15.42
N THR A 111 15.58 1.99 -14.16
CA THR A 111 16.73 1.85 -13.28
C THR A 111 17.05 0.38 -13.04
N ARG A 112 18.29 0.08 -12.67
CA ARG A 112 18.72 -1.28 -12.28
C ARG A 112 17.79 -1.89 -11.22
N ASN A 113 17.25 -1.08 -10.32
CA ASN A 113 16.32 -1.50 -9.26
C ASN A 113 14.93 -1.86 -9.82
N ALA A 114 14.42 -1.07 -10.76
CA ALA A 114 13.16 -1.35 -11.43
C ALA A 114 13.22 -2.64 -12.26
N LEU A 115 14.35 -2.90 -12.94
CA LEU A 115 14.56 -4.14 -13.69
C LEU A 115 14.45 -5.40 -12.81
N VAL A 116 15.03 -5.38 -11.59
CA VAL A 116 14.88 -6.50 -10.63
C VAL A 116 13.41 -6.72 -10.27
N ALA A 117 12.66 -5.63 -10.04
CA ALA A 117 11.23 -5.69 -9.75
C ALA A 117 10.45 -6.31 -10.92
N TYR A 118 10.79 -5.91 -12.15
CA TYR A 118 10.17 -6.43 -13.37
C TYR A 118 10.49 -7.91 -13.59
N GLY A 119 11.71 -8.35 -13.29
CA GLY A 119 12.07 -9.76 -13.33
C GLY A 119 11.22 -10.60 -12.37
N GLY A 120 11.02 -10.13 -11.14
CA GLY A 120 10.13 -10.76 -10.16
C GLY A 120 8.67 -10.77 -10.62
N MET A 121 8.21 -9.67 -11.21
CA MET A 121 6.84 -9.52 -11.72
C MET A 121 6.59 -10.47 -12.90
N VAL A 122 7.43 -10.44 -13.93
CA VAL A 122 7.31 -11.29 -15.11
C VAL A 122 7.40 -12.77 -14.73
N SER A 123 8.35 -13.15 -13.85
CA SER A 123 8.48 -14.55 -13.41
C SER A 123 7.24 -15.05 -12.68
N THR A 124 6.68 -14.24 -11.78
CA THR A 124 5.43 -14.59 -11.08
C THR A 124 4.27 -14.70 -12.06
N SER A 125 4.16 -13.74 -12.98
CA SER A 125 3.09 -13.74 -13.97
C SER A 125 3.13 -14.95 -14.89
N VAL A 126 4.33 -15.37 -15.33
CA VAL A 126 4.52 -16.59 -16.14
C VAL A 126 4.09 -17.83 -15.35
N LEU A 127 4.54 -18.00 -14.11
CA LEU A 127 4.16 -19.15 -13.29
C LEU A 127 2.65 -19.20 -13.03
N VAL A 128 2.03 -18.06 -12.74
CA VAL A 128 0.58 -17.97 -12.56
C VAL A 128 -0.16 -18.36 -13.84
N CYS A 129 0.22 -17.78 -14.98
CA CYS A 129 -0.40 -18.09 -16.27
C CYS A 129 -0.20 -19.55 -16.67
N SER A 130 0.93 -20.18 -16.31
CA SER A 130 1.20 -21.57 -16.64
C SER A 130 0.50 -22.55 -15.72
N ILE A 131 0.32 -22.28 -14.43
CA ILE A 131 -0.15 -23.28 -13.46
C ILE A 131 -1.65 -23.12 -13.15
N ILE A 132 -2.14 -21.89 -13.02
CA ILE A 132 -3.53 -21.65 -12.57
C ILE A 132 -4.59 -22.21 -13.53
N PRO A 133 -4.43 -22.17 -14.87
CA PRO A 133 -5.42 -22.77 -15.78
C PRO A 133 -5.63 -24.27 -15.60
N PHE A 134 -4.61 -25.00 -15.15
CA PHE A 134 -4.69 -26.45 -14.92
C PHE A 134 -5.33 -26.80 -13.57
N MET A 135 -5.56 -25.80 -12.72
CA MET A 135 -6.16 -25.96 -11.42
C MET A 135 -7.59 -25.41 -11.46
N THR A 136 -8.55 -26.13 -10.87
CA THR A 136 -9.98 -25.76 -10.85
C THR A 136 -10.27 -24.59 -9.89
N TYR A 137 -9.50 -23.50 -9.97
CA TYR A 137 -9.73 -22.28 -9.19
C TYR A 137 -10.99 -21.53 -9.64
N TYR A 138 -11.45 -21.76 -10.87
CA TYR A 138 -12.57 -21.03 -11.49
C TYR A 138 -13.71 -21.94 -11.89
N LYS A 139 -14.91 -21.35 -11.95
CA LYS A 139 -16.07 -21.97 -12.58
C LYS A 139 -15.98 -21.94 -14.11
N HIS A 140 -15.35 -20.91 -14.69
CA HIS A 140 -15.16 -20.74 -16.14
C HIS A 140 -13.72 -20.27 -16.44
N PRO A 141 -12.86 -21.13 -17.02
CA PRO A 141 -11.49 -20.73 -17.37
C PRO A 141 -11.52 -19.79 -18.57
N SER A 142 -11.03 -18.55 -18.40
CA SER A 142 -10.80 -17.62 -19.50
C SER A 142 -9.38 -17.06 -19.47
N ILE A 143 -8.82 -16.83 -20.66
CA ILE A 143 -7.45 -16.34 -20.84
C ILE A 143 -7.33 -14.92 -20.27
N GLY A 144 -8.30 -14.05 -20.56
CA GLY A 144 -8.35 -12.69 -20.03
C GLY A 144 -8.40 -12.65 -18.50
N PHE A 145 -9.18 -13.54 -17.87
CA PHE A 145 -9.23 -13.62 -16.41
C PHE A 145 -7.94 -14.14 -15.81
N THR A 146 -7.35 -15.18 -16.40
CA THR A 146 -6.05 -15.71 -15.97
C THR A 146 -4.98 -14.63 -16.03
N LEU A 147 -4.96 -13.83 -17.09
CA LEU A 147 -4.02 -12.71 -17.24
C LEU A 147 -4.27 -11.62 -16.19
N SER A 148 -5.51 -11.23 -15.96
CA SER A 148 -5.86 -10.23 -14.93
C SER A 148 -5.48 -10.70 -13.53
N LEU A 149 -5.77 -11.97 -13.22
CA LEU A 149 -5.39 -12.56 -11.95
C LEU A 149 -3.86 -12.64 -11.82
N SER A 150 -3.16 -12.99 -12.89
CA SER A 150 -1.70 -13.03 -12.95
C SER A 150 -1.07 -11.69 -12.62
N ILE A 151 -1.53 -10.62 -13.27
CA ILE A 151 -1.04 -9.25 -13.01
C ILE A 151 -1.33 -8.85 -11.56
N SER A 152 -2.52 -9.16 -11.04
CA SER A 152 -2.86 -8.86 -9.64
C SER A 152 -2.01 -9.65 -8.65
N LEU A 153 -1.82 -10.96 -8.84
CA LEU A 153 -1.00 -11.74 -7.91
C LEU A 153 0.48 -11.37 -7.98
N SER A 154 0.92 -10.86 -9.13
CA SER A 154 2.26 -10.37 -9.34
C SER A 154 2.48 -8.95 -8.80
N GLY A 155 1.43 -8.20 -8.49
CA GLY A 155 1.54 -6.91 -7.82
C GLY A 155 2.15 -7.03 -6.42
N SER A 156 2.71 -5.93 -5.94
CA SER A 156 3.23 -5.76 -4.58
C SER A 156 2.48 -4.62 -3.92
N ALA A 157 2.32 -4.64 -2.60
CA ALA A 157 1.82 -3.49 -1.87
C ALA A 157 2.95 -2.54 -1.48
N SER A 158 3.34 -1.68 -2.43
CA SER A 158 4.44 -0.73 -2.27
C SER A 158 4.27 0.15 -1.03
N HIS A 159 3.10 0.73 -0.82
CA HIS A 159 2.84 1.64 0.28
C HIS A 159 2.91 0.96 1.67
N ILE A 160 2.41 -0.28 1.79
CA ILE A 160 2.55 -1.05 3.04
C ILE A 160 4.02 -1.41 3.28
N LEU A 161 4.71 -1.84 2.23
CA LEU A 161 6.12 -2.19 2.29
C LEU A 161 6.98 -0.98 2.71
N THR A 162 6.75 0.19 2.12
CA THR A 162 7.43 1.45 2.47
C THR A 162 7.18 1.84 3.91
N ARG A 163 5.93 1.78 4.39
CA ARG A 163 5.60 2.05 5.80
C ARG A 163 6.29 1.07 6.74
N LEU A 164 6.31 -0.21 6.39
CA LEU A 164 6.94 -1.25 7.19
C LEU A 164 8.46 -1.05 7.28
N ILE A 165 9.13 -0.90 6.14
CA ILE A 165 10.59 -0.66 6.05
C ILE A 165 10.97 0.62 6.81
N THR A 166 10.16 1.67 6.71
CA THR A 166 10.36 2.92 7.45
C THR A 166 10.18 2.72 8.96
N SER A 167 9.14 1.98 9.39
CA SER A 167 8.91 1.66 10.81
C SER A 167 10.03 0.81 11.42
N LEU A 168 10.65 -0.06 10.61
CA LEU A 168 11.78 -0.91 10.98
C LEU A 168 13.13 -0.17 10.91
N LYS A 169 13.13 1.15 10.65
CA LYS A 169 14.31 2.03 10.57
C LYS A 169 15.35 1.63 9.52
N ILE A 170 14.98 0.84 8.51
CA ILE A 170 15.86 0.44 7.40
C ILE A 170 15.58 1.19 6.08
N GLY A 171 14.57 2.06 6.03
CA GLY A 171 14.22 2.79 4.80
C GLY A 171 15.32 3.67 4.22
N LYS A 172 16.24 4.17 5.06
CA LYS A 172 17.40 4.96 4.60
C LYS A 172 18.61 4.12 4.19
N SER A 173 18.61 2.81 4.44
CA SER A 173 19.66 1.89 3.98
C SER A 173 19.58 1.69 2.48
N ASP A 174 20.70 1.32 1.84
CA ASP A 174 20.75 1.04 0.40
C ASP A 174 19.74 -0.03 -0.01
N ILE A 175 19.61 -1.11 0.77
CA ILE A 175 18.60 -2.15 0.51
C ILE A 175 17.17 -1.59 0.64
N GLY A 176 16.93 -0.71 1.62
CA GLY A 176 15.62 -0.10 1.85
C GLY A 176 15.20 0.82 0.70
N LYS A 177 16.12 1.68 0.24
CA LYS A 177 15.91 2.57 -0.92
C LYS A 177 15.62 1.77 -2.19
N ILE A 178 16.38 0.70 -2.45
CA ILE A 178 16.18 -0.18 -3.61
C ILE A 178 14.79 -0.82 -3.56
N VAL A 179 14.39 -1.37 -2.40
CA VAL A 179 13.10 -2.05 -2.24
C VAL A 179 11.93 -1.09 -2.41
N ILE A 180 12.00 0.09 -1.79
CA ILE A 180 10.94 1.11 -1.89
C ILE A 180 10.78 1.53 -3.35
N ALA A 181 11.87 1.89 -4.03
CA ALA A 181 11.82 2.30 -5.44
C ALA A 181 11.32 1.16 -6.34
N ALA A 182 11.89 -0.04 -6.22
CA ALA A 182 11.48 -1.22 -6.99
C ALA A 182 10.00 -1.57 -6.77
N GLY A 183 9.53 -1.51 -5.52
CA GLY A 183 8.14 -1.79 -5.16
C GLY A 183 7.17 -0.79 -5.76
N VAL A 184 7.46 0.51 -5.63
CA VAL A 184 6.67 1.61 -6.23
C VAL A 184 6.55 1.43 -7.74
N HIS A 185 7.67 1.15 -8.43
CA HIS A 185 7.68 0.88 -9.86
C HIS A 185 6.84 -0.34 -10.26
N SER A 186 7.01 -1.46 -9.57
CA SER A 186 6.26 -2.68 -9.85
C SER A 186 4.76 -2.49 -9.62
N ASP A 187 4.39 -1.77 -8.57
CA ASP A 187 3.00 -1.51 -8.21
C ASP A 187 2.34 -0.60 -9.25
N MET A 188 2.99 0.51 -9.59
CA MET A 188 2.53 1.43 -10.64
C MET A 188 2.26 0.72 -11.97
N ILE A 189 3.19 -0.11 -12.45
CA ILE A 189 2.98 -0.85 -13.72
C ILE A 189 1.88 -1.89 -13.57
N SER A 190 1.84 -2.64 -12.47
CA SER A 190 0.80 -3.65 -12.28
C SER A 190 -0.60 -3.03 -12.24
N MET A 191 -0.76 -1.89 -11.57
CA MET A 191 -2.03 -1.18 -11.49
C MET A 191 -2.42 -0.56 -12.83
N LEU A 192 -1.49 0.04 -13.58
CA LEU A 192 -1.76 0.55 -14.92
C LEU A 192 -2.18 -0.59 -15.87
N LEU A 193 -1.50 -1.74 -15.82
CA LEU A 193 -1.85 -2.92 -16.61
C LEU A 193 -3.23 -3.45 -16.24
N ILE A 194 -3.61 -3.46 -14.96
CA ILE A 194 -4.95 -3.87 -14.52
C ILE A 194 -6.01 -2.85 -14.98
N SER A 195 -5.74 -1.55 -14.85
CA SER A 195 -6.65 -0.47 -15.29
C SER A 195 -6.94 -0.54 -16.78
N VAL A 196 -5.90 -0.72 -17.61
CA VAL A 196 -6.04 -0.84 -19.06
C VAL A 196 -6.60 -2.21 -19.46
N GLY A 197 -6.27 -3.27 -18.72
CA GLY A 197 -6.73 -4.64 -18.99
C GLY A 197 -8.19 -4.90 -18.61
N TYR A 198 -8.76 -4.13 -17.67
CA TYR A 198 -10.11 -4.35 -17.15
C TYR A 198 -11.22 -4.31 -18.23
N PRO A 199 -11.25 -3.35 -19.17
CA PRO A 199 -12.21 -3.36 -20.28
C PRO A 199 -12.15 -4.61 -21.17
N PHE A 200 -10.94 -5.15 -21.38
CA PHE A 200 -10.74 -6.35 -22.19
C PHE A 200 -11.17 -7.63 -21.46
N LEU A 201 -11.19 -7.61 -20.12
CA LEU A 201 -11.65 -8.74 -19.32
C LEU A 201 -13.16 -8.99 -19.48
N GLN A 202 -13.96 -7.92 -19.52
CA GLN A 202 -15.42 -8.02 -19.69
C GLN A 202 -15.82 -8.64 -21.04
N LEU A 203 -14.98 -8.49 -22.08
CA LEU A 203 -15.18 -9.11 -23.38
C LEU A 203 -15.38 -10.63 -23.30
N THR A 204 -14.81 -11.28 -22.28
CA THR A 204 -14.84 -12.75 -22.15
C THR A 204 -15.94 -13.28 -21.24
N VAL A 205 -16.55 -12.43 -20.40
CA VAL A 205 -17.47 -12.87 -19.33
C VAL A 205 -18.93 -12.70 -19.74
N THR A 206 -19.25 -11.74 -20.60
CA THR A 206 -20.63 -11.37 -20.87
C THR A 206 -20.98 -11.44 -22.35
N VAL A 207 -22.07 -12.17 -22.61
CA VAL A 207 -22.97 -12.15 -23.78
C VAL A 207 -22.57 -13.03 -24.98
N THR A 208 -23.59 -13.72 -25.48
CA THR A 208 -23.68 -14.55 -26.69
C THR A 208 -23.45 -13.79 -28.00
N ASP A 209 -23.27 -12.46 -27.95
CA ASP A 209 -23.12 -11.57 -29.10
C ASP A 209 -21.78 -10.83 -29.02
N ILE A 210 -20.83 -11.29 -29.85
CA ILE A 210 -19.47 -10.77 -29.93
C ILE A 210 -19.47 -9.28 -30.30
N ALA A 211 -20.42 -8.81 -31.13
CA ALA A 211 -20.47 -7.42 -31.58
C ALA A 211 -20.84 -6.47 -30.45
N ALA A 212 -21.78 -6.87 -29.58
CA ALA A 212 -22.18 -6.08 -28.42
C ALA A 212 -21.03 -5.95 -27.41
N SER A 213 -20.31 -7.05 -27.15
CA SER A 213 -19.18 -7.06 -26.21
C SER A 213 -18.00 -6.23 -26.71
N VAL A 214 -17.65 -6.34 -28.00
CA VAL A 214 -16.60 -5.48 -28.61
C VAL A 214 -16.97 -4.01 -28.51
N ARG A 215 -18.23 -3.66 -28.79
CA ARG A 215 -18.71 -2.27 -28.67
C ARG A 215 -18.59 -1.75 -27.24
N MET A 216 -18.99 -2.53 -26.24
CA MET A 216 -18.87 -2.14 -24.82
C MET A 216 -17.41 -1.95 -24.40
N THR A 217 -16.52 -2.87 -24.78
CA THR A 217 -15.09 -2.75 -24.51
C THR A 217 -14.49 -1.49 -25.16
N LEU A 218 -14.87 -1.17 -26.41
CA LEU A 218 -14.42 0.05 -27.09
C LEU A 218 -14.93 1.32 -26.39
N ILE A 219 -16.19 1.35 -25.95
CA ILE A 219 -16.76 2.49 -25.21
C ILE A 219 -16.00 2.68 -23.89
N MET A 220 -15.75 1.61 -23.14
CA MET A 220 -14.99 1.67 -21.90
C MET A 220 -13.55 2.12 -22.10
N ALA A 221 -12.86 1.59 -23.12
CA ALA A 221 -11.49 1.96 -23.43
C ALA A 221 -11.39 3.44 -23.88
N ALA A 222 -12.34 3.90 -24.69
CA ALA A 222 -12.43 5.30 -25.10
C ALA A 222 -12.72 6.23 -23.91
N ALA A 223 -13.62 5.84 -23.01
CA ALA A 223 -13.93 6.60 -21.81
C ALA A 223 -12.74 6.68 -20.84
N LEU A 224 -12.00 5.57 -20.66
CA LEU A 224 -10.76 5.54 -19.87
C LEU A 224 -9.70 6.48 -20.49
N LEU A 225 -9.51 6.42 -21.80
CA LEU A 225 -8.57 7.28 -22.51
C LEU A 225 -8.96 8.76 -22.41
N LEU A 226 -10.26 9.08 -22.55
CA LEU A 226 -10.77 10.43 -22.35
C LEU A 226 -10.53 10.90 -20.90
N GLN A 227 -10.76 10.05 -19.90
CA GLN A 227 -10.49 10.39 -18.50
C GLN A 227 -9.00 10.68 -18.28
N ILE A 228 -8.11 9.87 -18.85
CA ILE A 228 -6.66 10.07 -18.78
C ILE A 228 -6.28 11.41 -19.41
N LEU A 229 -6.72 11.69 -20.64
CA LEU A 229 -6.42 12.94 -21.32
C LEU A 229 -6.95 14.16 -20.57
N PHE A 230 -8.19 14.08 -20.09
CA PHE A 230 -8.81 15.15 -19.31
C PHE A 230 -8.06 15.39 -18.00
N THR A 231 -7.74 14.33 -17.25
CA THR A 231 -7.05 14.49 -15.96
C THR A 231 -5.62 14.98 -16.15
N ALA A 232 -4.89 14.42 -17.12
CA ALA A 232 -3.51 14.81 -17.41
C ALA A 232 -3.37 16.26 -17.89
N THR A 233 -4.42 16.84 -18.49
CA THR A 233 -4.41 18.24 -18.95
C THR A 233 -4.98 19.19 -17.90
N VAL A 234 -6.13 18.88 -17.31
CA VAL A 234 -6.86 19.80 -16.41
C VAL A 234 -6.31 19.76 -14.98
N SER A 235 -5.96 18.58 -14.46
CA SER A 235 -5.49 18.44 -13.07
C SER A 235 -4.24 19.28 -12.77
N PRO A 236 -3.16 19.27 -13.59
CA PRO A 236 -1.98 20.10 -13.30
C PRO A 236 -2.27 21.60 -13.40
N ILE A 237 -3.09 22.03 -14.36
CA ILE A 237 -3.47 23.44 -14.52
C ILE A 237 -4.25 23.91 -13.28
N PHE A 238 -5.27 23.14 -12.90
CA PHE A 238 -6.12 23.44 -11.77
C PHE A 238 -5.35 23.46 -10.45
N MET A 239 -4.53 22.43 -10.18
CA MET A 239 -3.75 22.37 -8.94
C MET A 239 -2.66 23.43 -8.87
N ASN A 240 -1.99 23.76 -9.98
CA ASN A 240 -1.02 24.85 -9.99
C ASN A 240 -1.69 26.20 -9.75
N TRP A 241 -2.88 26.44 -10.31
CA TRP A 241 -3.67 27.64 -10.02
C TRP A 241 -4.05 27.73 -8.53
N VAL A 242 -4.55 26.64 -7.94
CA VAL A 242 -4.88 26.61 -6.51
C VAL A 242 -3.65 26.81 -5.64
N ASN A 243 -2.52 26.18 -5.97
CA ASN A 243 -1.28 26.33 -5.21
C ASN A 243 -0.73 27.77 -5.29
N ASN A 244 -0.78 28.41 -6.45
CA ASN A 244 -0.35 29.80 -6.62
C ASN A 244 -1.20 30.79 -5.80
N GLU A 245 -2.51 30.54 -5.70
CA GLU A 245 -3.43 31.35 -4.90
C GLU A 245 -3.28 31.11 -3.38
N ASN A 246 -2.54 30.07 -2.99
CA ASN A 246 -2.35 29.63 -1.60
C ASN A 246 -0.85 29.42 -1.26
N PRO A 247 -0.03 30.49 -1.30
CA PRO A 247 1.41 30.40 -1.05
C PRO A 247 1.75 29.92 0.37
N GLU A 248 2.94 29.32 0.51
CA GLU A 248 3.46 28.78 1.77
C GLU A 248 3.51 29.87 2.86
N GLY A 249 3.08 29.55 4.08
CA GLY A 249 3.02 30.49 5.22
C GLY A 249 1.65 31.15 5.52
N LYS A 250 0.67 31.12 4.60
CA LYS A 250 -0.71 31.60 4.85
C LYS A 250 -1.70 30.46 5.08
N PRO A 251 -2.76 30.61 5.91
CA PRO A 251 -3.78 29.58 6.07
C PRO A 251 -4.46 29.25 4.73
N LEU A 252 -4.66 27.96 4.45
CA LEU A 252 -5.40 27.50 3.26
C LEU A 252 -6.83 28.04 3.30
N LYS A 253 -7.28 28.70 2.23
CA LYS A 253 -8.68 29.12 2.15
C LYS A 253 -9.56 27.87 1.99
N GLY A 254 -10.55 27.70 2.86
CA GLY A 254 -11.42 26.51 2.85
C GLY A 254 -12.18 26.30 1.53
N SER A 255 -12.49 27.37 0.80
CA SER A 255 -13.17 27.30 -0.50
C SER A 255 -12.36 26.55 -1.57
N HIS A 256 -11.04 26.79 -1.65
CA HIS A 256 -10.18 26.10 -2.62
C HIS A 256 -9.99 24.61 -2.29
N LEU A 257 -10.02 24.27 -1.00
CA LEU A 257 -9.96 22.90 -0.54
C LEU A 257 -11.24 22.14 -0.89
N VAL A 258 -12.41 22.72 -0.64
CA VAL A 258 -13.69 22.15 -1.07
C VAL A 258 -13.74 21.99 -2.60
N LEU A 259 -13.25 22.98 -3.33
CA LEU A 259 -13.19 22.93 -4.80
C LEU A 259 -12.27 21.81 -5.30
N SER A 260 -11.13 21.57 -4.65
CA SER A 260 -10.21 20.48 -5.00
C SER A 260 -10.83 19.10 -4.77
N VAL A 261 -11.45 18.90 -3.60
CA VAL A 261 -12.15 17.66 -3.28
C VAL A 261 -13.32 17.43 -4.24
N ALA A 262 -14.07 18.49 -4.58
CA ALA A 262 -15.17 18.41 -5.56
C ALA A 262 -14.67 18.06 -6.96
N PHE A 263 -13.56 18.66 -7.41
CA PHE A 263 -12.93 18.33 -8.69
C PHE A 263 -12.49 16.86 -8.74
N MET A 264 -11.88 16.35 -7.66
CA MET A 264 -11.47 14.95 -7.57
C MET A 264 -12.66 13.98 -7.56
N ALA A 265 -13.72 14.30 -6.81
CA ALA A 265 -14.95 13.53 -6.81
C ALA A 265 -15.60 13.49 -8.20
N PHE A 266 -15.57 14.62 -8.92
CA PHE A 266 -16.06 14.72 -10.29
C PHE A 266 -15.28 13.80 -11.24
N VAL A 267 -13.94 13.83 -11.21
CA VAL A 267 -13.10 12.98 -12.07
C VAL A 267 -13.37 11.48 -11.80
N CYS A 268 -13.53 11.09 -10.53
CA CYS A 268 -13.81 9.69 -10.16
C CYS A 268 -15.24 9.23 -10.52
N SER A 269 -16.20 10.16 -10.62
CA SER A 269 -17.62 9.86 -10.90
C SER A 269 -17.88 9.39 -12.34
N VAL A 270 -16.93 9.60 -13.24
CA VAL A 270 -17.05 9.24 -14.67
C VAL A 270 -17.07 7.72 -14.85
N ALA A 271 -16.35 6.96 -14.04
CA ALA A 271 -16.17 5.53 -14.25
C ALA A 271 -17.45 4.68 -14.15
N PRO A 272 -18.29 4.84 -13.10
CA PRO A 272 -19.59 4.15 -13.04
C PRO A 272 -20.48 4.38 -14.27
N ILE A 273 -20.44 5.57 -14.87
CA ILE A 273 -21.28 5.95 -16.01
C ILE A 273 -20.96 5.10 -17.24
N TYR A 274 -19.67 4.83 -17.48
CA TYR A 274 -19.19 4.09 -18.63
C TYR A 274 -18.90 2.60 -18.32
N GLY A 275 -19.13 2.14 -17.09
CA GLY A 275 -19.11 0.73 -16.72
C GLY A 275 -17.74 0.12 -16.40
N TYR A 276 -16.68 0.93 -16.24
CA TYR A 276 -15.37 0.45 -15.77
C TYR A 276 -15.15 0.70 -14.27
N SER A 277 -14.17 0.01 -13.67
CA SER A 277 -13.99 0.00 -12.20
C SER A 277 -13.71 1.41 -11.63
N PRO A 278 -14.52 1.90 -10.68
CA PRO A 278 -14.31 3.20 -10.03
C PRO A 278 -12.98 3.30 -9.28
N ILE A 279 -12.48 2.18 -8.77
CA ILE A 279 -11.24 2.10 -7.99
C ILE A 279 -10.01 2.25 -8.90
N LEU A 280 -10.05 1.59 -10.07
CA LEU A 280 -9.00 1.74 -11.09
C LEU A 280 -9.00 3.15 -11.69
N SER A 281 -10.19 3.72 -11.88
CA SER A 281 -10.36 5.11 -12.29
C SER A 281 -9.78 6.11 -11.29
N ALA A 282 -10.03 5.90 -9.99
CA ALA A 282 -9.47 6.73 -8.92
C ALA A 282 -7.94 6.64 -8.90
N PHE A 283 -7.36 5.46 -9.12
CA PHE A 283 -5.91 5.29 -9.27
C PHE A 283 -5.35 6.10 -10.45
N VAL A 284 -5.98 5.97 -11.63
CA VAL A 284 -5.58 6.72 -12.83
C VAL A 284 -5.69 8.23 -12.59
N ALA A 285 -6.77 8.68 -11.96
CA ALA A 285 -6.95 10.09 -11.61
C ALA A 285 -5.85 10.61 -10.68
N GLY A 286 -5.46 9.81 -9.69
CA GLY A 286 -4.38 10.13 -8.75
C GLY A 286 -3.02 10.25 -9.43
N VAL A 287 -2.69 9.31 -10.32
CA VAL A 287 -1.39 9.29 -11.05
C VAL A 287 -1.17 10.54 -11.89
N PHE A 288 -2.24 11.06 -12.54
CA PHE A 288 -2.15 12.27 -13.36
C PHE A 288 -2.37 13.57 -12.57
N THR A 289 -2.60 13.48 -11.25
CA THR A 289 -2.72 14.64 -10.38
C THR A 289 -1.34 14.97 -9.79
N PRO A 290 -0.87 16.23 -9.88
CA PRO A 290 0.47 16.58 -9.44
C PRO A 290 0.62 16.36 -7.92
N SER A 291 1.59 15.53 -7.57
CA SER A 291 1.95 15.24 -6.17
C SER A 291 2.66 16.41 -5.47
N LYS A 292 3.30 17.27 -6.27
CA LYS A 292 4.06 18.43 -5.83
C LYS A 292 3.11 19.61 -5.62
N GLY A 293 2.75 19.86 -4.37
CA GLY A 293 1.88 20.97 -4.01
C GLY A 293 1.48 20.93 -2.55
N ARG A 294 1.17 22.10 -1.99
CA ARG A 294 0.67 22.19 -0.60
C ARG A 294 -0.67 21.49 -0.45
N LEU A 295 -1.54 21.64 -1.45
CA LEU A 295 -2.86 21.02 -1.49
C LEU A 295 -2.75 19.49 -1.55
N SER A 296 -1.97 18.94 -2.48
CA SER A 296 -1.79 17.49 -2.63
C SER A 296 -1.20 16.86 -1.36
N LYS A 297 -0.19 17.50 -0.74
CA LYS A 297 0.37 17.03 0.55
C LYS A 297 -0.67 17.04 1.67
N TRP A 298 -1.50 18.09 1.73
CA TRP A 298 -2.59 18.19 2.72
C TRP A 298 -3.64 17.10 2.50
N GLU A 299 -4.05 16.86 1.25
CA GLU A 299 -5.03 15.84 0.88
C GLU A 299 -4.51 14.42 1.18
N ILE A 300 -3.29 14.11 0.73
CA ILE A 300 -2.60 12.85 1.04
C ILE A 300 -2.59 12.64 2.55
N GLY A 301 -2.17 13.65 3.32
CA GLY A 301 -2.11 13.58 4.78
C GLY A 301 -3.47 13.33 5.42
N LYS A 302 -4.52 14.01 4.97
CA LYS A 302 -5.87 13.87 5.52
C LYS A 302 -6.48 12.52 5.20
N ILE A 303 -6.36 12.05 3.96
CA ILE A 303 -6.86 10.74 3.56
C ILE A 303 -6.05 9.62 4.24
N ASN A 304 -4.72 9.74 4.31
CA ASN A 304 -3.87 8.77 5.03
C ASN A 304 -4.16 8.73 6.54
N PHE A 305 -4.74 9.78 7.11
CA PHE A 305 -5.25 9.78 8.48
C PHE A 305 -6.66 9.14 8.58
N LEU A 306 -7.55 9.44 7.64
CA LEU A 306 -8.91 8.88 7.62
C LEU A 306 -8.92 7.37 7.37
N LEU A 307 -8.04 6.87 6.50
CA LEU A 307 -8.00 5.48 6.10
C LEU A 307 -7.81 4.51 7.30
N PRO A 308 -6.78 4.64 8.15
CA PRO A 308 -6.62 3.75 9.30
C PRO A 308 -7.59 4.04 10.46
N THR A 309 -8.12 5.26 10.55
CA THR A 309 -8.97 5.67 11.68
C THR A 309 -10.39 5.14 11.52
N ILE A 310 -10.96 5.27 10.32
CA ILE A 310 -12.37 4.95 10.07
C ILE A 310 -12.50 3.79 9.07
N PHE A 311 -11.75 3.84 7.96
CA PHE A 311 -12.02 2.99 6.83
C PHE A 311 -11.52 1.55 6.98
N TYR A 312 -10.27 1.33 7.39
CA TYR A 312 -9.69 -0.02 7.50
C TYR A 312 -10.47 -0.95 8.44
N PRO A 313 -10.90 -0.53 9.65
CA PRO A 313 -11.72 -1.38 10.53
C PRO A 313 -13.00 -1.87 9.84
N VAL A 314 -13.71 -0.95 9.17
CA VAL A 314 -14.94 -1.26 8.43
C VAL A 314 -14.65 -2.17 7.23
N PHE A 315 -13.60 -1.86 6.47
CA PHE A 315 -13.15 -2.64 5.32
C PHE A 315 -12.79 -4.09 5.70
N PHE A 316 -12.04 -4.30 6.78
CA PHE A 316 -11.64 -5.63 7.22
C PHE A 316 -12.78 -6.40 7.86
N PHE A 317 -13.72 -5.72 8.52
CA PHE A 317 -14.98 -6.33 8.95
C PHE A 317 -15.82 -6.82 7.76
N TRP A 318 -16.01 -5.97 6.75
CA TRP A 318 -16.69 -6.33 5.50
C TRP A 318 -15.99 -7.51 4.79
N MET A 319 -14.66 -7.48 4.69
CA MET A 319 -13.87 -8.58 4.14
C MET A 319 -14.13 -9.89 4.89
N GLY A 320 -14.07 -9.87 6.23
CA GLY A 320 -14.28 -11.05 7.06
C GLY A 320 -15.69 -11.62 6.96
N TYR A 321 -16.70 -10.76 6.79
CA TYR A 321 -18.08 -11.19 6.55
C TYR A 321 -18.23 -11.93 5.21
N HIS A 322 -17.59 -11.45 4.14
CA HIS A 322 -17.61 -12.15 2.86
C HIS A 322 -16.74 -13.42 2.85
N ALA A 323 -15.64 -13.42 3.61
CA ALA A 323 -14.77 -14.58 3.83
C ALA A 323 -15.36 -15.56 4.86
N ASN A 324 -16.48 -16.21 4.50
CA ASN A 324 -17.15 -17.16 5.38
C ASN A 324 -16.34 -18.46 5.54
N ILE A 325 -15.66 -18.60 6.68
CA ILE A 325 -14.78 -19.72 7.01
C ILE A 325 -15.54 -21.06 7.04
N SER A 326 -16.83 -21.06 7.36
CA SER A 326 -17.66 -22.28 7.30
C SER A 326 -17.73 -22.87 5.88
N LYS A 327 -17.50 -22.05 4.85
CA LYS A 327 -17.49 -22.46 3.43
C LYS A 327 -16.08 -22.71 2.89
N PHE A 328 -15.06 -22.76 3.75
CA PHE A 328 -13.69 -23.09 3.35
C PHE A 328 -13.57 -24.54 2.84
N GLU A 329 -14.49 -25.43 3.22
CA GLU A 329 -14.49 -26.85 2.86
C GLU A 329 -13.18 -27.55 3.25
N ALA A 330 -12.74 -27.36 4.51
CA ALA A 330 -11.45 -27.85 5.03
C ALA A 330 -11.23 -29.37 4.90
N GLY A 331 -12.32 -30.15 4.78
CA GLY A 331 -12.26 -31.61 4.61
C GLY A 331 -11.90 -32.07 3.19
N LYS A 332 -11.88 -31.17 2.19
CA LYS A 332 -11.48 -31.51 0.82
C LYS A 332 -9.99 -31.28 0.62
N TRP A 333 -9.28 -32.31 0.17
CA TRP A 333 -7.85 -32.23 -0.16
C TRP A 333 -7.55 -31.16 -1.23
N GLU A 334 -8.44 -30.99 -2.20
CA GLU A 334 -8.30 -30.01 -3.28
C GLU A 334 -8.14 -28.57 -2.76
N THR A 335 -8.83 -28.21 -1.67
CA THR A 335 -8.74 -26.86 -1.08
C THR A 335 -7.33 -26.58 -0.59
N TRP A 336 -6.73 -27.54 0.13
CA TRP A 336 -5.38 -27.42 0.66
C TRP A 336 -4.34 -27.39 -0.46
N GLN A 337 -4.51 -28.23 -1.49
CA GLN A 337 -3.67 -28.20 -2.67
C GLN A 337 -3.71 -26.81 -3.34
N ARG A 338 -4.91 -26.25 -3.55
CA ARG A 338 -5.10 -24.91 -4.12
C ARG A 338 -4.43 -23.83 -3.27
N PHE A 339 -4.52 -23.93 -1.95
CA PHE A 339 -3.86 -23.00 -1.04
C PHE A 339 -2.32 -23.09 -1.15
N PHE A 340 -1.75 -24.28 -1.01
CA PHE A 340 -0.31 -24.48 -1.04
C PHE A 340 0.31 -24.11 -2.39
N VAL A 341 -0.34 -24.46 -3.50
CA VAL A 341 0.12 -24.09 -4.84
C VAL A 341 0.14 -22.56 -5.00
N LEU A 342 -0.90 -21.86 -4.54
CA LEU A 342 -0.96 -20.40 -4.62
C LEU A 342 0.13 -19.74 -3.74
N LEU A 343 0.36 -20.27 -2.54
CA LEU A 343 1.43 -19.83 -1.65
C LEU A 343 2.81 -20.02 -2.29
N VAL A 344 3.07 -21.21 -2.85
CA VAL A 344 4.33 -21.53 -3.50
C VAL A 344 4.55 -20.62 -4.71
N ILE A 345 3.58 -20.47 -5.60
CA ILE A 345 3.72 -19.63 -6.79
C ILE A 345 3.99 -18.17 -6.43
N THR A 346 3.25 -17.62 -5.47
CA THR A 346 3.40 -16.20 -5.09
C THR A 346 4.73 -15.91 -4.41
N MET A 347 5.23 -16.83 -3.59
CA MET A 347 6.50 -16.67 -2.88
C MET A 347 7.69 -17.01 -3.80
N PHE A 348 7.69 -18.19 -4.41
CA PHE A 348 8.79 -18.64 -5.27
C PHE A 348 8.88 -17.84 -6.55
N GLY A 349 7.76 -17.48 -7.18
CA GLY A 349 7.80 -16.73 -8.44
C GLY A 349 8.52 -15.39 -8.32
N LYS A 350 8.21 -14.63 -7.26
CA LYS A 350 8.89 -13.35 -7.03
C LYS A 350 10.35 -13.55 -6.66
N VAL A 351 10.65 -14.46 -5.73
CA VAL A 351 12.02 -14.67 -5.25
C VAL A 351 12.93 -15.19 -6.35
N VAL A 352 12.47 -16.15 -7.16
CA VAL A 352 13.26 -16.69 -8.27
C VAL A 352 13.47 -15.64 -9.34
N GLY A 353 12.43 -14.89 -9.72
CA GLY A 353 12.55 -13.81 -10.70
C GLY A 353 13.51 -12.70 -10.28
N THR A 354 13.49 -12.29 -9.01
CA THR A 354 14.44 -11.28 -8.50
C THR A 354 15.85 -11.83 -8.41
N ILE A 355 16.06 -13.11 -8.07
CA ILE A 355 17.39 -13.73 -8.05
C ILE A 355 17.98 -13.81 -9.46
N ILE A 356 17.21 -14.27 -10.45
CA ILE A 356 17.67 -14.39 -11.85
C ILE A 356 18.04 -13.01 -12.39
N CYS A 357 17.11 -12.05 -12.31
CA CYS A 357 17.36 -10.70 -12.82
C CYS A 357 18.46 -9.98 -12.03
N GLY A 358 18.48 -10.15 -10.71
CA GLY A 358 19.52 -9.60 -9.86
C GLY A 358 20.91 -10.15 -10.19
N ALA A 359 21.02 -11.45 -10.51
CA ALA A 359 22.28 -12.07 -10.93
C ALA A 359 22.76 -11.51 -12.29
N MET A 360 21.85 -11.30 -13.24
CA MET A 360 22.18 -10.67 -14.54
C MET A 360 22.69 -9.23 -14.38
N LEU A 361 22.17 -8.52 -13.38
CA LEU A 361 22.58 -7.15 -13.09
C LEU A 361 23.81 -7.06 -12.18
N GLY A 362 24.34 -8.19 -11.70
CA GLY A 362 25.52 -8.24 -10.83
C GLY A 362 25.26 -7.97 -9.35
N PHE A 363 24.03 -8.20 -8.86
CA PHE A 363 23.75 -8.22 -7.41
C PHE A 363 24.15 -9.56 -6.79
N HIS A 364 24.52 -9.52 -5.50
CA HIS A 364 24.81 -10.75 -4.79
C HIS A 364 23.52 -11.57 -4.61
N ARG A 365 23.57 -12.89 -4.86
CA ARG A 365 22.38 -13.78 -4.85
C ARG A 365 21.53 -13.64 -3.58
N ARG A 366 22.16 -13.43 -2.42
CA ARG A 366 21.45 -13.26 -1.14
C ARG A 366 20.71 -11.92 -1.05
N GLU A 367 21.29 -10.84 -1.56
CA GLU A 367 20.62 -9.53 -1.60
C GLU A 367 19.40 -9.60 -2.53
N SER A 368 19.55 -10.23 -3.70
CA SER A 368 18.43 -10.44 -4.63
C SER A 368 17.31 -11.31 -4.04
N ALA A 369 17.65 -12.29 -3.20
CA ALA A 369 16.67 -13.11 -2.48
C ALA A 369 15.96 -12.28 -1.39
N GLU A 370 16.71 -11.50 -0.61
CA GLU A 370 16.17 -10.57 0.40
C GLU A 370 15.20 -9.55 -0.25
N LEU A 371 15.59 -8.96 -1.39
CA LEU A 371 14.72 -8.09 -2.20
C LEU A 371 13.44 -8.82 -2.64
N GLY A 372 13.57 -10.06 -3.12
CA GLY A 372 12.45 -10.90 -3.55
C GLY A 372 11.43 -11.14 -2.45
N PHE A 373 11.89 -11.52 -1.26
CA PHE A 373 11.00 -11.71 -0.10
C PHE A 373 10.30 -10.42 0.29
N LEU A 374 11.00 -9.29 0.32
CA LEU A 374 10.38 -8.00 0.65
C LEU A 374 9.32 -7.58 -0.38
N LEU A 375 9.56 -7.83 -1.66
CA LEU A 375 8.62 -7.54 -2.74
C LEU A 375 7.42 -8.51 -2.80
N THR A 376 7.35 -9.56 -1.98
CA THR A 376 6.17 -10.44 -1.90
C THR A 376 5.04 -9.87 -1.04
N ALA A 377 5.29 -8.78 -0.31
CA ALA A 377 4.29 -8.13 0.52
C ALA A 377 3.07 -7.71 -0.33
N LYS A 378 1.88 -8.16 0.09
CA LYS A 378 0.58 -7.79 -0.49
C LYS A 378 -0.20 -6.93 0.48
N GLY A 379 -1.30 -6.33 0.02
CA GLY A 379 -1.96 -5.26 0.78
C GLY A 379 -3.45 -5.13 0.50
N HIS A 380 -4.02 -4.03 1.00
CA HIS A 380 -5.46 -3.75 1.01
C HIS A 380 -6.13 -3.96 -0.35
N PHE A 381 -5.51 -3.51 -1.44
CA PHE A 381 -6.07 -3.70 -2.78
C PHE A 381 -6.22 -5.16 -3.19
N HIS A 382 -5.21 -5.99 -2.94
CA HIS A 382 -5.28 -7.42 -3.28
C HIS A 382 -6.34 -8.14 -2.45
N VAL A 383 -6.53 -7.73 -1.19
CA VAL A 383 -7.61 -8.24 -0.34
C VAL A 383 -8.97 -7.84 -0.90
N PHE A 384 -9.15 -6.56 -1.27
CA PHE A 384 -10.38 -6.06 -1.87
C PHE A 384 -10.73 -6.82 -3.16
N LEU A 385 -9.75 -6.97 -4.06
CA LEU A 385 -9.95 -7.68 -5.33
C LEU A 385 -10.34 -9.15 -5.11
N ALA A 386 -9.75 -9.82 -4.11
CA ALA A 386 -10.10 -11.21 -3.79
C ALA A 386 -11.57 -11.34 -3.34
N VAL A 387 -12.07 -10.40 -2.55
CA VAL A 387 -13.47 -10.38 -2.10
C VAL A 387 -14.42 -10.08 -3.26
N VAL A 388 -14.14 -9.04 -4.05
CA VAL A 388 -14.98 -8.67 -5.20
C VAL A 388 -15.02 -9.79 -6.25
N ALA A 389 -13.89 -10.45 -6.52
CA ALA A 389 -13.86 -11.59 -7.43
C ALA A 389 -14.73 -12.76 -6.94
N SER A 390 -14.88 -12.93 -5.63
CA SER A 390 -15.79 -13.93 -5.06
C SER A 390 -17.26 -13.48 -5.14
N MET A 391 -17.54 -12.19 -4.96
CA MET A 391 -18.90 -11.64 -5.06
C MET A 391 -19.45 -11.73 -6.48
N LEU A 392 -18.62 -11.45 -7.48
CA LEU A 392 -18.97 -11.58 -8.90
C LEU A 392 -19.09 -13.05 -9.35
N GLY A 393 -18.92 -14.02 -8.44
CA GLY A 393 -19.02 -15.45 -8.74
C GLY A 393 -17.88 -16.01 -9.56
N ILE A 394 -16.81 -15.24 -9.79
CA ILE A 394 -15.67 -15.64 -10.62
C ILE A 394 -14.81 -16.67 -9.89
N THR A 395 -14.59 -16.45 -8.59
CA THR A 395 -13.85 -17.35 -7.72
C THR A 395 -14.78 -17.96 -6.66
N THR A 396 -14.43 -19.15 -6.17
CA THR A 396 -15.14 -19.77 -5.05
C THR A 396 -14.81 -19.08 -3.73
N ILE A 397 -15.70 -19.16 -2.74
CA ILE A 397 -15.45 -18.58 -1.40
C ILE A 397 -14.23 -19.23 -0.75
N SER A 398 -14.02 -20.54 -0.95
CA SER A 398 -12.81 -21.24 -0.48
C SER A 398 -11.52 -20.66 -1.08
N THR A 399 -11.50 -20.38 -2.39
CA THR A 399 -10.35 -19.74 -3.03
C THR A 399 -10.12 -18.29 -2.58
N CYS A 400 -11.20 -17.54 -2.30
CA CYS A 400 -11.10 -16.19 -1.73
C CYS A 400 -10.39 -16.21 -0.37
N ILE A 401 -10.82 -17.11 0.53
CA ILE A 401 -10.20 -17.30 1.85
C ILE A 401 -8.73 -17.70 1.71
N SER A 402 -8.41 -18.63 0.81
CA SER A 402 -7.03 -19.04 0.52
C SER A 402 -6.16 -17.85 0.08
N ILE A 403 -6.66 -16.98 -0.80
CA ILE A 403 -5.95 -15.77 -1.24
C ILE A 403 -5.73 -14.81 -0.06
N ILE A 404 -6.75 -14.60 0.78
CA ILE A 404 -6.64 -13.74 1.97
C ILE A 404 -5.58 -14.28 2.95
N ILE A 405 -5.54 -15.59 3.19
CA ILE A 405 -4.52 -16.22 4.05
C ILE A 405 -3.13 -16.09 3.42
N VAL A 406 -2.98 -16.26 2.11
CA VAL A 406 -1.69 -16.04 1.44
C VAL A 406 -1.23 -14.59 1.56
N ILE A 407 -2.14 -13.60 1.41
CA ILE A 407 -1.82 -12.18 1.63
C ILE A 407 -1.39 -11.94 3.08
N PHE A 408 -2.10 -12.53 4.05
CA PHE A 408 -1.72 -12.46 5.46
C PHE A 408 -0.30 -13.00 5.70
N LEU A 409 0.00 -14.20 5.18
CA LEU A 409 1.33 -14.82 5.32
C LEU A 409 2.42 -14.02 4.59
N SER A 410 2.10 -13.38 3.47
CA SER A 410 3.05 -12.56 2.72
C SER A 410 3.45 -11.27 3.47
N VAL A 411 2.60 -10.76 4.36
CA VAL A 411 2.94 -9.62 5.23
C VAL A 411 3.61 -10.06 6.52
N VAL A 412 3.17 -11.18 7.11
CA VAL A 412 3.66 -11.65 8.43
C VAL A 412 5.16 -12.01 8.41
N HIS A 413 5.67 -12.54 7.29
CA HIS A 413 7.08 -12.93 7.20
C HIS A 413 8.02 -11.74 6.92
N THR A 414 7.53 -10.61 6.41
CA THR A 414 8.37 -9.47 5.99
C THR A 414 9.23 -8.90 7.13
N PRO A 415 8.71 -8.65 8.36
CA PRO A 415 9.52 -8.18 9.48
C PRO A 415 10.63 -9.16 9.89
N ALA A 416 10.38 -10.47 9.77
CA ALA A 416 11.37 -11.50 10.09
C ALA A 416 12.55 -11.47 9.10
N VAL A 417 12.28 -11.21 7.82
CA VAL A 417 13.32 -11.01 6.79
C VAL A 417 14.13 -9.77 7.11
N VAL A 418 13.49 -8.64 7.41
CA VAL A 418 14.18 -7.40 7.78
C VAL A 418 15.04 -7.57 9.04
N SER A 419 14.55 -8.28 10.06
CA SER A 419 15.33 -8.56 11.27
C SER A 419 16.62 -9.34 10.96
N LYS A 420 16.57 -10.29 10.02
CA LYS A 420 17.76 -11.02 9.56
C LYS A 420 18.75 -10.10 8.83
N ILE A 421 18.25 -9.20 7.97
CA ILE A 421 19.06 -8.20 7.28
C ILE A 421 19.78 -7.30 8.30
N ILE A 422 19.06 -6.77 9.29
CA ILE A 422 19.62 -5.90 10.34
C ILE A 422 20.68 -6.64 11.16
N LYS A 423 20.40 -7.87 11.60
CA LYS A 423 21.37 -8.68 12.36
C LYS A 423 22.64 -8.94 11.57
N ARG A 424 22.52 -9.17 10.26
CA ARG A 424 23.67 -9.37 9.37
C ARG A 424 24.46 -8.09 9.16
N ALA A 425 23.80 -6.98 8.87
CA ALA A 425 24.44 -5.67 8.76
C ALA A 425 25.21 -5.33 10.03
N ARG A 426 24.64 -5.63 11.22
CA ARG A 426 25.34 -5.45 12.50
C ARG A 426 26.57 -6.36 12.68
N LYS A 427 26.56 -7.58 12.13
CA LYS A 427 27.73 -8.48 12.16
C LYS A 427 28.85 -8.05 11.22
N LEU A 428 28.49 -7.44 10.10
CA LEU A 428 29.42 -6.94 9.09
C LEU A 428 29.96 -5.55 9.43
N ALA A 429 29.21 -4.76 10.21
CA ALA A 429 29.72 -3.52 10.77
C ALA A 429 30.95 -3.87 11.61
N PRO A 430 32.11 -3.20 11.37
CA PRO A 430 33.27 -3.40 12.22
C PRO A 430 32.82 -3.15 13.65
N THR A 431 33.14 -4.08 14.55
CA THR A 431 32.87 -3.91 15.98
C THR A 431 33.89 -2.88 16.48
N GLN A 432 33.73 -1.63 16.05
CA GLN A 432 34.55 -0.54 16.49
C GLN A 432 34.24 -0.40 17.97
N ARG A 433 35.23 -0.72 18.82
CA ARG A 433 35.08 -0.62 20.27
C ARG A 433 34.78 0.85 20.56
N MET A 434 33.53 1.17 20.86
CA MET A 434 33.04 2.55 21.06
C MET A 434 33.44 3.10 22.43
N ALA A 435 34.67 2.88 22.86
CA ALA A 435 35.17 3.39 24.12
C ALA A 435 36.54 4.04 23.89
N LEU A 436 36.62 5.31 24.28
CA LEU A 436 37.82 6.15 24.17
C LEU A 436 39.05 5.49 24.82
N GLN A 437 38.83 4.69 25.86
CA GLN A 437 39.85 3.97 26.63
C GLN A 437 40.67 2.96 25.82
N TRP A 438 40.20 2.56 24.63
CA TRP A 438 40.90 1.61 23.76
C TRP A 438 41.69 2.30 22.65
N LEU A 439 41.62 3.63 22.57
CA LEU A 439 42.45 4.41 21.67
C LEU A 439 43.87 4.46 22.23
N ASP A 440 44.88 4.33 21.35
CA ASP A 440 46.28 4.41 21.76
C ASP A 440 46.57 5.82 22.29
N PRO A 441 47.00 5.98 23.56
CA PRO A 441 47.28 7.29 24.15
C PRO A 441 48.43 8.04 23.44
N SER A 442 49.22 7.34 22.63
CA SER A 442 50.26 7.93 21.78
C SER A 442 49.74 8.46 20.43
N SER A 443 48.45 8.29 20.12
CA SER A 443 47.82 8.76 18.88
C SER A 443 46.95 10.00 19.10
N GLU A 444 46.91 10.91 18.11
CA GLU A 444 46.06 12.12 18.15
C GLU A 444 44.58 11.76 18.26
N LEU A 445 43.88 12.34 19.25
CA LEU A 445 42.45 12.16 19.37
C LEU A 445 41.73 13.02 18.32
N ARG A 446 41.15 12.35 17.31
CA ARG A 446 40.35 13.00 16.26
C ARG A 446 38.88 13.03 16.62
N ILE A 447 38.32 14.22 16.77
CA ILE A 447 36.91 14.44 17.11
C ILE A 447 36.23 15.13 15.94
N LEU A 448 35.21 14.52 15.35
CA LEU A 448 34.31 15.20 14.41
C LEU A 448 33.11 15.73 15.20
N LEU A 449 32.88 17.04 15.12
CA LEU A 449 31.94 17.74 15.95
C LEU A 449 30.90 18.43 15.08
N CYS A 450 29.65 18.01 15.26
CA CYS A 450 28.52 18.38 14.43
C CYS A 450 27.64 19.39 15.18
N LEU A 451 27.71 20.67 14.80
CA LEU A 451 26.93 21.75 15.43
C LEU A 451 25.59 21.89 14.74
N HIS A 452 24.48 21.72 15.45
CA HIS A 452 23.16 22.07 14.95
C HIS A 452 22.74 23.41 15.53
N GLY A 453 23.21 24.52 14.95
CA GLY A 453 22.94 25.88 15.44
C GLY A 453 23.67 26.31 16.71
N VAL A 454 23.53 27.61 17.06
CA VAL A 454 24.32 28.31 18.10
C VAL A 454 24.14 27.76 19.52
N HIS A 455 23.00 27.10 19.82
CA HIS A 455 22.74 26.55 21.14
C HIS A 455 23.67 25.40 21.53
N ASN A 456 24.28 24.72 20.55
CA ASN A 456 25.18 23.58 20.78
C ASN A 456 26.64 23.99 20.99
N VAL A 457 26.99 25.26 20.74
CA VAL A 457 28.37 25.76 20.80
C VAL A 457 28.93 25.67 22.22
N HIS A 458 28.16 26.07 23.23
CA HIS A 458 28.62 26.06 24.62
C HIS A 458 28.89 24.63 25.13
N SER A 459 27.98 23.69 24.85
CA SER A 459 28.14 22.26 25.20
C SER A 459 29.34 21.63 24.52
N THR A 460 29.58 22.03 23.26
CA THR A 460 30.71 21.59 22.44
C THR A 460 32.05 22.05 23.02
N ILE A 461 32.15 23.33 23.38
CA ILE A 461 33.38 23.90 23.97
C ILE A 461 33.69 23.20 25.29
N ASN A 462 32.68 23.02 26.15
CA ASN A 462 32.87 22.34 27.43
C ASN A 462 33.31 20.88 27.23
N PHE A 463 32.75 20.18 26.23
CA PHE A 463 33.19 18.84 25.87
C PHE A 463 34.64 18.79 25.36
N MET A 464 35.05 19.77 24.56
CA MET A 464 36.44 19.90 24.09
C MET A 464 37.40 20.16 25.25
N GLU A 465 37.04 21.02 26.20
CA GLU A 465 37.85 21.31 27.39
C GLU A 465 38.01 20.09 28.28
N ILE A 466 36.94 19.33 28.52
CA ILE A 466 36.99 18.10 29.31
C ILE A 466 37.81 17.02 28.60
N SER A 467 37.75 16.97 27.26
CA SER A 467 38.48 15.98 26.48
C SER A 467 39.97 16.29 26.34
N ARG A 468 40.38 17.55 26.62
CA ARG A 468 41.74 18.12 26.50
C ARG A 468 42.74 17.38 27.39
N GLY A 469 43.23 16.25 26.90
CA GLY A 469 44.27 15.44 27.53
C GLY A 469 45.66 16.10 27.47
N ALA A 470 46.72 15.29 27.46
CA ALA A 470 48.09 15.76 27.38
C ALA A 470 48.37 16.54 26.08
N SER A 471 49.27 17.52 26.15
CA SER A 471 49.58 18.46 25.07
C SER A 471 50.17 17.82 23.81
N ASP A 472 50.64 16.57 23.89
CA ASP A 472 51.32 15.83 22.82
C ASP A 472 50.84 14.37 22.89
N PRO A 473 50.07 13.84 21.91
CA PRO A 473 49.83 14.33 20.54
C PRO A 473 48.68 15.36 20.39
N GLY A 474 48.03 15.78 21.47
CA GLY A 474 46.94 16.76 21.41
C GLY A 474 45.63 16.26 20.78
N ILE A 475 44.69 17.18 20.55
CA ILE A 475 43.34 16.89 20.02
C ILE A 475 43.16 17.62 18.70
N LEU A 476 42.70 16.89 17.69
CA LEU A 476 42.30 17.44 16.40
C LEU A 476 40.79 17.41 16.29
N VAL A 477 40.16 18.60 16.24
CA VAL A 477 38.71 18.74 16.14
C VAL A 477 38.33 19.19 14.73
N TYR A 478 37.52 18.39 14.04
CA TYR A 478 36.85 18.78 12.80
C TYR A 478 35.49 19.35 13.14
N LEU A 479 35.25 20.63 12.84
CA LEU A 479 33.96 21.28 13.05
C LEU A 479 33.11 21.16 11.78
N THR A 480 31.88 20.67 11.92
CA THR A 480 30.91 20.58 10.82
C THR A 480 29.60 21.21 11.26
N ASP A 481 29.08 22.12 10.44
CA ASP A 481 27.76 22.71 10.66
C ASP A 481 26.68 21.78 10.09
N MET A 482 25.69 21.44 10.91
CA MET A 482 24.60 20.54 10.59
C MET A 482 23.41 21.35 10.11
N VAL A 483 23.33 21.55 8.81
CA VAL A 483 22.16 22.12 8.14
C VAL A 483 21.04 21.07 8.11
N GLU A 484 19.82 21.48 8.42
CA GLU A 484 18.65 20.60 8.31
C GLU A 484 18.47 20.15 6.86
N LEU A 485 18.35 18.84 6.64
CA LEU A 485 18.30 18.28 5.30
C LEU A 485 16.88 18.47 4.71
N THR A 486 16.64 19.62 4.10
CA THR A 486 15.39 19.90 3.37
C THR A 486 15.37 19.13 2.05
N ASP A 487 14.19 18.75 1.53
CA ASP A 487 14.03 18.03 0.25
C ASP A 487 14.78 18.71 -0.92
N GLN A 488 14.93 20.04 -0.89
CA GLN A 488 15.71 20.81 -1.86
C GLN A 488 17.22 20.55 -1.75
N ILE A 489 17.79 20.54 -0.55
CA ILE A 489 19.23 20.31 -0.30
C ILE A 489 19.60 18.84 -0.56
N ALA A 490 18.68 17.91 -0.27
CA ALA A 490 18.85 16.51 -0.62
C ALA A 490 18.91 16.30 -2.15
N SER A 491 18.21 17.12 -2.94
CA SER A 491 18.22 17.03 -4.40
C SER A 491 19.50 17.57 -5.04
N THR A 492 20.12 18.60 -4.46
CA THR A 492 21.40 19.16 -4.93
C THR A 492 22.58 18.26 -4.55
N LEU A 493 22.57 17.64 -3.36
CA LEU A 493 23.61 16.70 -2.91
C LEU A 493 23.74 15.43 -3.77
N VAL A 494 22.69 15.04 -4.49
CA VAL A 494 22.72 13.86 -5.38
C VAL A 494 23.35 14.19 -6.75
N GLN A 495 23.50 15.46 -7.09
CA GLN A 495 23.97 15.91 -8.40
C GLN A 495 25.47 16.20 -8.50
N GLU A 496 26.17 16.43 -7.38
CA GLU A 496 27.59 16.76 -7.40
C GLU A 496 28.46 15.58 -6.93
N GLY A 497 29.09 14.92 -7.90
CA GLY A 497 30.13 13.92 -7.65
C GLY A 497 31.41 14.56 -7.15
N ARG A 498 32.10 13.85 -6.23
CA ARG A 498 33.52 13.94 -5.87
C ARG A 498 34.23 15.24 -6.30
N ASP A 499 34.13 16.27 -5.48
CA ASP A 499 35.25 16.87 -4.75
C ASP A 499 34.83 18.25 -4.24
N THR A 500 35.04 18.48 -2.93
CA THR A 500 34.84 19.76 -2.21
C THR A 500 33.42 20.34 -2.18
N VAL A 501 32.76 20.23 -1.02
CA VAL A 501 31.53 20.96 -0.70
C VAL A 501 31.91 22.32 -0.11
N THR A 502 31.79 23.39 -0.89
CA THR A 502 31.68 24.77 -0.39
C THR A 502 30.24 25.22 -0.58
N VAL A 503 29.47 25.26 0.52
CA VAL A 503 28.16 25.92 0.54
C VAL A 503 28.43 27.42 0.69
N THR A 504 28.38 28.16 -0.40
CA THR A 504 28.28 29.63 -0.35
C THR A 504 26.87 29.99 0.11
N LEU A 505 26.75 30.40 1.38
CA LEU A 505 25.61 31.17 1.86
C LEU A 505 25.69 32.55 1.19
N THR A 506 24.80 32.82 0.24
CA THR A 506 24.47 34.20 -0.13
C THR A 506 23.38 34.68 0.82
N ASP A 507 23.70 35.71 1.60
CA ASP A 507 22.79 36.47 2.47
C ASP A 507 21.50 36.92 1.77
#